data_AF-S7VDC0-F1
#
_entry.id   AF-S7VDC0-F1
#
_cell.length_a   1.000
_cell.length_b   1.000
_cell.length_c   1.000
_cell.angle_alpha   90.00
_cell.angle_beta   90.00
_cell.angle_gamma   90.00
#
_symmetry.space_group_name_H-M   'P 1'
#
loop_
_entity.id
_entity.type
_entity.pdbx_description
1 polymer ?
#
loop_
_entity_poly.entity_id
_entity_poly.type
_entity_poly.pdbx_seq_one_letter_code
_entity_poly.pdbx_strand_id
1 'polypeptide(L)'
;MLIVRNYGESTVSSGTVTFTADPSVTYTGASGLSAGNSITPAPNGFTLDFTNLLPGESEVIYIETLVATSANLGDMITNVAEYTTAANDVVIENNTSNLSEIIIGSYDPNDISESQGPEIEHVSFTEDDYLYYTIRFQNVGTASAINVTINNSLDEKLDKTTFQMLRASHSYGIERDFDNLTWNFYNINLADETTDELNSHGFVNYKINH
;
A
#
# COMPACT_ATOMS: atom_id res chain seq x y z
N MET A 1 -6.83 13.73 1.80
CA MET A 1 -7.60 14.75 2.56
C MET A 1 -7.64 16.03 1.73
N LEU A 2 -8.82 16.63 1.57
CA LEU A 2 -9.02 17.92 0.91
C LEU A 2 -9.32 18.99 1.96
N ILE A 3 -8.70 20.16 1.84
CA ILE A 3 -8.94 21.32 2.71
C ILE A 3 -9.28 22.51 1.81
N VAL A 4 -10.45 23.10 2.02
CA VAL A 4 -10.88 24.35 1.39
C VAL A 4 -10.86 25.42 2.46
N ARG A 5 -10.05 26.48 2.29
CA ARG A 5 -9.85 27.51 3.31
C ARG A 5 -10.11 28.90 2.77
N ASN A 6 -10.86 29.70 3.52
CA ASN A 6 -11.03 31.12 3.21
C ASN A 6 -9.87 31.93 3.80
N TYR A 7 -8.98 32.43 2.94
CA TYR A 7 -7.89 33.35 3.31
C TYR A 7 -8.27 34.83 3.20
N GLY A 8 -9.47 35.14 2.69
CA GLY A 8 -9.97 36.49 2.57
C GLY A 8 -10.53 37.05 3.87
N GLU A 9 -10.84 38.36 3.87
CA GLU A 9 -11.37 39.08 5.03
C GLU A 9 -12.91 39.07 5.10
N SER A 10 -13.58 38.52 4.08
CA SER A 10 -15.04 38.46 3.96
C SER A 10 -15.55 37.02 3.85
N THR A 11 -16.77 36.77 4.32
CA THR A 11 -17.44 35.47 4.18
C THR A 11 -17.67 35.14 2.71
N VAL A 12 -17.36 33.89 2.33
CA VAL A 12 -17.73 33.34 1.02
C VAL A 12 -19.12 32.72 1.16
N SER A 13 -20.12 33.30 0.51
CA SER A 13 -21.52 32.87 0.63
C SER A 13 -21.75 31.43 0.16
N SER A 14 -21.08 31.05 -0.93
CA SER A 14 -21.11 29.71 -1.48
C SER A 14 -19.95 29.49 -2.45
N GLY A 15 -19.56 28.24 -2.64
CA GLY A 15 -18.59 27.87 -3.66
C GLY A 15 -18.58 26.38 -3.94
N THR A 16 -18.00 26.02 -5.08
CA THR A 16 -17.97 24.67 -5.61
C THR A 16 -16.54 24.24 -5.88
N VAL A 17 -16.15 23.08 -5.34
CA VAL A 17 -14.87 22.43 -5.59
C VAL A 17 -15.13 21.10 -6.28
N THR A 18 -14.44 20.86 -7.39
CA THR A 18 -14.46 19.57 -8.08
C THR A 18 -13.21 18.79 -7.72
N PHE A 19 -13.38 17.58 -7.20
CA PHE A 19 -12.32 16.61 -7.02
C PHE A 19 -12.36 15.58 -8.15
N THR A 20 -11.22 15.39 -8.80
CA THR A 20 -10.99 14.37 -9.83
C THR A 20 -9.87 13.46 -9.39
N ALA A 21 -10.17 12.18 -9.24
CA ALA A 21 -9.21 11.15 -8.94
C ALA A 21 -8.43 10.73 -10.20
N ASP A 22 -7.19 10.29 -10.04
CA ASP A 22 -6.38 9.75 -11.13
C ASP A 22 -7.09 8.53 -11.77
N PRO A 23 -7.00 8.30 -13.10
CA PRO A 23 -7.56 7.10 -13.74
C PRO A 23 -7.07 5.77 -13.15
N SER A 24 -5.91 5.77 -12.49
CA SER A 24 -5.31 4.60 -11.84
C SER A 24 -5.89 4.30 -10.46
N VAL A 25 -6.80 5.14 -9.94
CA VAL A 25 -7.52 4.92 -8.68
C VAL A 25 -9.03 4.97 -8.88
N THR A 26 -9.74 4.21 -8.06
CA THR A 26 -11.20 4.23 -7.97
C THR A 26 -11.61 5.01 -6.73
N TYR A 27 -12.40 6.07 -6.91
CA TYR A 27 -13.02 6.80 -5.80
C TYR A 27 -14.09 5.92 -5.13
N THR A 28 -14.01 5.74 -3.81
CA THR A 28 -14.95 4.91 -3.05
C THR A 28 -15.83 5.68 -2.09
N GLY A 29 -15.43 6.88 -1.68
CA GLY A 29 -16.25 7.70 -0.80
C GLY A 29 -15.58 8.96 -0.29
N ALA A 30 -16.39 9.83 0.31
CA ALA A 30 -15.94 11.03 0.99
C ALA A 30 -16.74 11.23 2.29
N SER A 31 -16.08 11.77 3.32
CA SER A 31 -16.66 12.01 4.64
C SER A 31 -16.12 13.28 5.27
N GLY A 32 -16.67 13.69 6.44
CA GLY A 32 -16.26 14.91 7.14
C GLY A 32 -17.04 16.17 6.78
N LEU A 33 -18.14 16.03 6.03
CA LEU A 33 -18.97 17.13 5.54
C LEU A 33 -19.61 17.95 6.68
N SER A 34 -19.38 19.27 6.68
CA SER A 34 -20.03 20.18 7.62
C SER A 34 -21.51 20.37 7.31
N ALA A 35 -22.29 20.72 8.34
CA ALA A 35 -23.73 20.93 8.21
C ALA A 35 -24.03 22.08 7.22
N GLY A 36 -24.89 21.80 6.22
CA GLY A 36 -25.28 22.76 5.20
C GLY A 36 -24.46 22.69 3.90
N ASN A 37 -23.38 21.92 3.87
CA ASN A 37 -22.63 21.61 2.66
C ASN A 37 -23.17 20.33 2.01
N SER A 38 -22.82 20.08 0.74
CA SER A 38 -23.22 18.88 0.01
C SER A 38 -22.10 18.29 -0.83
N ILE A 39 -22.07 16.96 -0.92
CA ILE A 39 -21.19 16.21 -1.83
C ILE A 39 -22.05 15.50 -2.86
N THR A 40 -21.76 15.74 -4.13
CA THR A 40 -22.39 15.06 -5.27
C THR A 40 -21.37 14.13 -5.93
N PRO A 41 -21.56 12.80 -5.89
CA PRO A 41 -20.65 11.85 -6.54
C PRO A 41 -20.59 12.04 -8.07
N ALA A 42 -19.41 11.81 -8.64
CA ALA A 42 -19.13 11.80 -10.08
C ALA A 42 -18.34 10.52 -10.45
N PRO A 43 -18.25 10.13 -11.74
CA PRO A 43 -17.65 8.86 -12.14
C PRO A 43 -16.25 8.59 -11.58
N ASN A 44 -15.38 9.61 -11.52
CA ASN A 44 -14.01 9.52 -11.00
C ASN A 44 -13.75 10.55 -9.89
N GLY A 45 -14.73 10.80 -9.02
CA GLY A 45 -14.57 11.76 -7.92
C GLY A 45 -15.89 12.32 -7.43
N PHE A 46 -15.91 13.61 -7.09
CA PHE A 46 -17.10 14.28 -6.58
C PHE A 46 -17.02 15.79 -6.74
N THR A 47 -18.17 16.43 -6.59
CA THR A 47 -18.31 17.88 -6.44
C THR A 47 -18.72 18.20 -5.01
N LEU A 48 -17.99 19.10 -4.36
CA LEU A 48 -18.31 19.68 -3.06
C LEU A 48 -18.91 21.06 -3.26
N ASP A 49 -20.13 21.26 -2.79
CA ASP A 49 -20.73 22.59 -2.65
C ASP A 49 -20.72 22.98 -1.17
N PHE A 50 -20.04 24.09 -0.87
CA PHE A 50 -20.01 24.65 0.48
C PHE A 50 -20.75 25.98 0.55
N THR A 51 -21.22 26.33 1.74
CA THR A 51 -21.88 27.61 2.00
C THR A 51 -21.32 28.30 3.23
N ASN A 52 -21.42 29.63 3.25
CA ASN A 52 -21.10 30.49 4.41
C ASN A 52 -19.73 30.24 5.05
N LEU A 53 -18.67 30.09 4.25
CA LEU A 53 -17.31 29.88 4.77
C LEU A 53 -16.74 31.20 5.31
N LEU A 54 -16.63 31.33 6.63
CA LEU A 54 -16.19 32.58 7.29
C LEU A 54 -14.68 32.84 7.10
N PRO A 55 -14.20 34.08 7.30
CA PRO A 55 -12.77 34.39 7.25
C PRO A 55 -11.93 33.50 8.17
N GLY A 56 -10.92 32.83 7.61
CA GLY A 56 -10.02 31.94 8.33
C GLY A 56 -10.55 30.52 8.57
N GLU A 57 -11.83 30.25 8.32
CA GLU A 57 -12.44 28.92 8.44
C GLU A 57 -12.03 27.99 7.30
N SER A 58 -12.19 26.69 7.54
CA SER A 58 -11.86 25.65 6.57
C SER A 58 -12.91 24.55 6.57
N GLU A 59 -13.24 24.08 5.37
CA GLU A 59 -13.95 22.82 5.18
C GLU A 59 -12.94 21.70 4.92
N VAL A 60 -13.10 20.59 5.63
CA VAL A 60 -12.16 19.46 5.55
C VAL A 60 -12.92 18.20 5.14
N ILE A 61 -12.55 17.64 3.99
CA ILE A 61 -13.13 16.40 3.46
C ILE A 61 -12.09 15.29 3.48
N TYR A 62 -12.45 14.17 4.08
CA TYR A 62 -11.69 12.92 3.98
C TYR A 62 -12.14 12.17 2.75
N ILE A 63 -11.18 11.76 1.92
CA ILE A 63 -11.44 11.11 0.63
C ILE A 63 -10.87 9.71 0.72
N GLU A 64 -11.67 8.73 0.32
CA GLU A 64 -11.30 7.32 0.22
C GLU A 64 -11.19 6.93 -1.25
N THR A 65 -10.06 6.31 -1.60
CA THR A 65 -9.75 5.81 -2.94
C THR A 65 -9.11 4.44 -2.83
N LEU A 66 -9.40 3.56 -3.78
CA LEU A 66 -8.72 2.29 -3.96
C LEU A 66 -7.82 2.34 -5.20
N VAL A 67 -6.59 1.85 -5.10
CA VAL A 67 -5.73 1.70 -6.27
C VAL A 67 -6.28 0.58 -7.16
N ALA A 68 -6.35 0.83 -8.47
CA ALA A 68 -6.81 -0.18 -9.42
C ALA A 68 -5.83 -1.37 -9.46
N THR A 69 -6.35 -2.59 -9.57
CA THR A 69 -5.51 -3.81 -9.67
C THR A 69 -4.66 -3.86 -10.94
N SER A 70 -4.93 -3.01 -11.92
CA SER A 70 -4.18 -2.85 -13.16
C SER A 70 -3.06 -1.80 -13.10
N ALA A 71 -2.94 -1.05 -12.00
CA ALA A 71 -1.93 0.00 -11.87
C ALA A 71 -0.58 -0.60 -11.45
N ASN A 72 0.54 -0.08 -11.99
CA ASN A 72 1.86 -0.64 -11.72
C ASN A 72 2.48 0.01 -10.48
N LEU A 73 3.29 -0.76 -9.74
CA LEU A 73 4.13 -0.22 -8.69
C LEU A 73 5.12 0.79 -9.28
N GLY A 74 5.32 1.91 -8.58
CA GLY A 74 6.18 2.99 -9.05
C GLY A 74 5.51 3.97 -10.01
N ASP A 75 4.28 3.72 -10.46
CA ASP A 75 3.52 4.71 -11.22
C ASP A 75 3.17 5.91 -10.33
N MET A 76 3.17 7.12 -10.89
CA MET A 76 2.78 8.33 -10.17
C MET A 76 1.28 8.60 -10.38
N ILE A 77 0.49 8.49 -9.32
CA ILE A 77 -0.91 8.92 -9.26
C ILE A 77 -0.93 10.42 -9.03
N THR A 78 -1.78 11.16 -9.74
CA THR A 78 -2.05 12.57 -9.44
C THR A 78 -3.55 12.83 -9.32
N ASN A 79 -4.00 13.11 -8.10
CA ASN A 79 -5.36 13.56 -7.83
C ASN A 79 -5.42 15.09 -7.90
N VAL A 80 -6.53 15.63 -8.42
CA VAL A 80 -6.68 17.07 -8.65
C VAL A 80 -7.95 17.58 -7.95
N ALA A 81 -7.84 18.71 -7.27
CA ALA A 81 -8.97 19.46 -6.77
C ALA A 81 -8.97 20.86 -7.39
N GLU A 82 -10.13 21.31 -7.88
CA GLU A 82 -10.29 22.61 -8.54
C GLU A 82 -11.47 23.38 -7.93
N TYR A 83 -11.21 24.61 -7.48
CA TYR A 83 -12.25 25.55 -7.12
C TYR A 83 -12.83 26.19 -8.39
N THR A 84 -14.05 25.80 -8.74
CA THR A 84 -14.68 26.14 -10.03
C THR A 84 -15.49 27.43 -9.97
N THR A 85 -15.87 27.90 -8.78
CA THR A 85 -16.56 29.19 -8.58
C THR A 85 -15.58 30.37 -8.53
N ALA A 86 -14.65 30.43 -9.48
CA ALA A 86 -13.54 31.39 -9.50
C ALA A 86 -13.97 32.87 -9.63
N ALA A 87 -15.24 33.17 -9.95
CA ALA A 87 -15.73 34.53 -10.16
C ALA A 87 -15.72 35.41 -8.89
N ASN A 88 -15.61 34.79 -7.72
CA ASN A 88 -15.59 35.42 -6.41
C ASN A 88 -14.25 35.21 -5.68
N ASP A 89 -13.24 34.68 -6.37
CA ASP A 89 -11.87 34.63 -5.89
C ASP A 89 -11.01 35.72 -6.55
N VAL A 90 -10.12 36.31 -5.76
CA VAL A 90 -9.21 37.37 -6.18
C VAL A 90 -7.90 36.78 -6.71
N VAL A 91 -7.54 35.56 -6.30
CA VAL A 91 -6.27 34.90 -6.63
C VAL A 91 -6.55 33.58 -7.35
N ILE A 92 -6.80 33.67 -8.65
CA ILE A 92 -7.19 32.50 -9.46
C ILE A 92 -6.10 31.43 -9.48
N GLU A 93 -4.84 31.81 -9.26
CA GLU A 93 -3.68 30.91 -9.27
C GLU A 93 -3.68 29.86 -8.14
N ASN A 94 -4.49 30.04 -7.08
CA ASN A 94 -4.57 29.09 -5.97
C ASN A 94 -5.77 28.12 -6.07
N ASN A 95 -6.57 28.23 -7.14
CA ASN A 95 -7.81 27.47 -7.29
C ASN A 95 -7.58 26.01 -7.66
N THR A 96 -6.34 25.59 -7.93
CA THR A 96 -6.00 24.21 -8.27
C THR A 96 -5.00 23.64 -7.27
N SER A 97 -5.31 22.48 -6.73
CA SER A 97 -4.41 21.69 -5.89
C SER A 97 -4.20 20.32 -6.51
N ASN A 98 -2.94 19.91 -6.62
CA ASN A 98 -2.56 18.58 -7.09
C ASN A 98 -1.92 17.80 -5.94
N LEU A 99 -2.33 16.55 -5.77
CA LEU A 99 -1.69 15.61 -4.86
C LEU A 99 -1.12 14.48 -5.70
N SER A 100 0.21 14.47 -5.84
CA SER A 100 0.94 13.42 -6.53
C SER A 100 1.55 12.45 -5.51
N GLU A 101 1.21 11.18 -5.65
CA GLU A 101 1.71 10.10 -4.81
C GLU A 101 2.19 8.97 -5.71
N ILE A 102 3.27 8.31 -5.33
CA ILE A 102 3.74 7.12 -6.05
C ILE A 102 2.89 5.95 -5.56
N ILE A 103 2.47 5.08 -6.49
CA ILE A 103 1.88 3.79 -6.15
C ILE A 103 2.92 2.97 -5.42
N ILE A 104 2.80 3.05 -4.10
CA ILE A 104 3.41 2.14 -3.18
C ILE A 104 2.39 1.03 -2.91
N GLY A 105 2.61 -0.11 -3.50
CA GLY A 105 2.10 -1.34 -2.91
C GLY A 105 3.10 -1.80 -1.87
N SER A 106 2.68 -2.69 -0.97
CA SER A 106 3.66 -3.66 -0.50
C SER A 106 4.12 -4.41 -1.73
N TYR A 107 5.28 -4.04 -2.28
CA TYR A 107 6.15 -5.05 -2.82
C TYR A 107 6.32 -6.02 -1.66
N ASP A 108 5.59 -7.13 -1.67
CA ASP A 108 5.70 -8.14 -0.63
C ASP A 108 7.09 -8.74 -0.82
N PRO A 109 8.09 -8.34 -0.03
CA PRO A 109 9.39 -8.93 -0.16
C PRO A 109 9.30 -10.41 0.24
N ASN A 110 8.23 -10.81 0.96
CA ASN A 110 7.90 -12.17 1.34
C ASN A 110 7.13 -12.87 0.22
N ASP A 111 7.76 -12.99 -0.94
CA ASP A 111 7.35 -13.98 -1.93
C ASP A 111 7.60 -15.37 -1.32
N ILE A 112 6.54 -16.01 -0.81
CA ILE A 112 6.51 -17.46 -0.59
C ILE A 112 6.20 -18.09 -1.94
N SER A 113 7.23 -18.23 -2.78
CA SER A 113 7.09 -18.95 -4.03
C SER A 113 7.12 -20.45 -3.72
N GLU A 114 5.99 -21.12 -3.86
CA GLU A 114 5.94 -22.57 -4.02
C GLU A 114 6.44 -22.90 -5.43
N SER A 115 7.41 -23.81 -5.55
CA SER A 115 8.05 -24.14 -6.84
C SER A 115 7.12 -24.84 -7.85
N GLN A 116 5.81 -24.99 -7.57
CA GLN A 116 4.86 -25.67 -8.45
C GLN A 116 3.73 -24.77 -9.01
N GLY A 117 3.75 -23.46 -8.76
CA GLY A 117 2.88 -22.48 -9.45
C GLY A 117 1.48 -22.30 -8.82
N PRO A 118 0.73 -21.26 -9.24
CA PRO A 118 -0.49 -20.79 -8.55
C PRO A 118 -1.76 -21.62 -8.81
N GLU A 119 -1.72 -22.62 -9.69
CA GLU A 119 -2.86 -23.49 -9.99
C GLU A 119 -2.34 -24.87 -10.38
N ILE A 120 -2.47 -25.85 -9.48
CA ILE A 120 -2.15 -27.25 -9.77
C ILE A 120 -3.49 -27.98 -9.88
N GLU A 121 -3.88 -28.28 -11.11
CA GLU A 121 -4.92 -29.25 -11.40
C GLU A 121 -4.68 -30.52 -10.56
N HIS A 122 -5.75 -31.06 -9.98
CA HIS A 122 -5.80 -32.36 -9.30
C HIS A 122 -5.21 -33.50 -10.15
N VAL A 123 -3.88 -33.63 -10.18
CA VAL A 123 -3.19 -34.75 -10.81
C VAL A 123 -2.07 -35.20 -9.87
N SER A 124 -2.48 -36.00 -8.89
CA SER A 124 -1.67 -37.08 -8.31
C SER A 124 -0.49 -36.67 -7.42
N PHE A 125 -0.77 -36.08 -6.26
CA PHE A 125 0.17 -36.17 -5.13
C PHE A 125 0.07 -37.57 -4.50
N THR A 126 1.22 -38.24 -4.36
CA THR A 126 1.38 -39.41 -3.49
C THR A 126 1.84 -38.94 -2.10
N GLU A 127 1.67 -39.75 -1.05
CA GLU A 127 2.12 -39.43 0.32
C GLU A 127 3.65 -39.18 0.45
N ASP A 128 4.42 -39.31 -0.64
CA ASP A 128 5.88 -39.11 -0.68
C ASP A 128 6.31 -37.77 -1.35
N ASP A 129 5.37 -36.96 -1.85
CA ASP A 129 5.67 -35.76 -2.65
C ASP A 129 5.86 -34.50 -1.78
N TYR A 130 7.13 -34.10 -1.63
CA TYR A 130 7.50 -32.87 -0.91
C TYR A 130 7.15 -31.61 -1.70
N LEU A 131 6.54 -30.64 -1.02
CA LEU A 131 6.38 -29.26 -1.46
C LEU A 131 7.64 -28.47 -1.13
N TYR A 132 8.08 -27.62 -2.06
CA TYR A 132 9.28 -26.79 -1.92
C TYR A 132 8.88 -25.32 -1.85
N TYR A 133 9.25 -24.68 -0.74
CA TYR A 133 8.94 -23.29 -0.45
C TYR A 133 10.21 -22.46 -0.44
N THR A 134 10.15 -21.29 -1.07
CA THR A 134 11.19 -20.26 -0.94
C THR A 134 10.53 -18.99 -0.43
N ILE A 135 10.99 -18.46 0.69
CA ILE A 135 10.63 -17.15 1.22
C ILE A 135 11.76 -16.19 0.88
N ARG A 136 11.48 -15.11 0.15
CA ARG A 136 12.44 -14.04 -0.13
C ARG A 136 12.25 -12.88 0.86
N PHE A 137 13.19 -11.95 0.93
CA PHE A 137 13.05 -10.68 1.65
C PHE A 137 14.02 -9.65 1.09
N GLN A 138 13.69 -8.35 1.23
CA GLN A 138 14.53 -7.25 0.79
C GLN A 138 14.45 -6.07 1.78
N ASN A 139 15.55 -5.36 2.00
CA ASN A 139 15.60 -4.14 2.78
C ASN A 139 15.38 -2.89 1.92
N VAL A 140 14.11 -2.49 1.81
CA VAL A 140 13.66 -1.25 1.13
C VAL A 140 13.76 0.00 2.02
N GLY A 141 14.36 -0.12 3.21
CA GLY A 141 14.61 1.02 4.09
C GLY A 141 15.65 1.98 3.53
N THR A 142 16.01 2.99 4.29
CA THR A 142 17.08 3.95 3.94
C THR A 142 18.37 3.74 4.75
N ALA A 143 18.44 2.62 5.47
CA ALA A 143 19.59 2.23 6.30
C ALA A 143 19.70 0.71 6.38
N SER A 144 20.90 0.21 6.72
CA SER A 144 21.15 -1.23 6.81
C SER A 144 20.33 -1.90 7.92
N ALA A 145 19.73 -3.04 7.61
CA ALA A 145 19.04 -3.88 8.59
C ALA A 145 20.03 -4.81 9.28
N ILE A 146 20.23 -4.59 10.59
CA ILE A 146 21.16 -5.40 11.40
C ILE A 146 20.57 -6.79 11.65
N ASN A 147 19.28 -6.85 11.95
CA ASN A 147 18.56 -8.09 12.24
C ASN A 147 17.30 -8.20 11.38
N VAL A 148 16.96 -9.41 10.96
CA VAL A 148 15.74 -9.72 10.21
C VAL A 148 15.06 -10.93 10.83
N THR A 149 13.75 -10.85 11.02
CA THR A 149 12.94 -11.96 11.51
C THR A 149 11.84 -12.29 10.50
N ILE A 150 11.74 -13.56 10.13
CA ILE A 150 10.68 -14.09 9.26
C ILE A 150 9.79 -14.97 10.12
N ASN A 151 8.49 -14.69 10.13
CA ASN A 151 7.48 -15.54 10.75
C ASN A 151 6.60 -16.15 9.66
N ASN A 152 6.47 -17.47 9.67
CA ASN A 152 5.66 -18.21 8.69
C ASN A 152 4.76 -19.21 9.40
N SER A 153 3.46 -19.05 9.23
CA SER A 153 2.46 -20.01 9.71
C SER A 153 2.20 -21.07 8.63
N LEU A 154 2.41 -22.34 8.98
CA LEU A 154 2.19 -23.48 8.10
C LEU A 154 0.69 -23.83 8.02
N ASP A 155 0.23 -24.18 6.83
CA ASP A 155 -1.14 -24.65 6.61
C ASP A 155 -1.41 -25.95 7.42
N GLU A 156 -2.65 -26.11 7.89
CA GLU A 156 -3.08 -27.28 8.65
C GLU A 156 -2.98 -28.60 7.87
N LYS A 157 -3.02 -28.52 6.54
CA LYS A 157 -2.88 -29.66 5.63
C LYS A 157 -1.44 -30.12 5.44
N LEU A 158 -0.45 -29.47 6.07
CA LEU A 158 0.95 -29.86 5.95
C LEU A 158 1.37 -30.77 7.11
N ASP A 159 2.09 -31.85 6.80
CA ASP A 159 2.78 -32.65 7.82
C ASP A 159 4.01 -31.90 8.33
N LYS A 160 3.79 -31.11 9.37
CA LYS A 160 4.81 -30.31 10.08
C LYS A 160 6.00 -31.15 10.54
N THR A 161 5.86 -32.46 10.76
CA THR A 161 6.97 -33.31 11.19
C THR A 161 8.02 -33.50 10.09
N THR A 162 7.62 -33.33 8.83
CA THR A 162 8.48 -33.52 7.63
C THR A 162 9.26 -32.27 7.21
N PHE A 163 9.07 -31.15 7.92
CA PHE A 163 9.79 -29.91 7.63
C PHE A 163 11.30 -30.14 7.59
N GLN A 164 11.90 -29.78 6.46
CA GLN A 164 13.34 -29.81 6.27
C GLN A 164 13.82 -28.50 5.69
N MET A 165 14.72 -27.85 6.42
CA MET A 165 15.41 -26.66 5.95
C MET A 165 16.44 -27.05 4.87
N LEU A 166 16.46 -26.31 3.76
CA LEU A 166 17.34 -26.60 2.63
C LEU A 166 18.48 -25.58 2.55
N ARG A 167 18.16 -24.30 2.34
CA ARG A 167 19.17 -23.23 2.15
C ARG A 167 18.67 -21.88 2.65
N ALA A 168 19.58 -21.03 3.11
CA ALA A 168 19.31 -19.63 3.38
C ALA A 168 20.42 -18.75 2.80
N SER A 169 20.06 -17.51 2.50
CA SER A 169 21.00 -16.46 2.04
C SER A 169 22.06 -16.09 3.10
N HIS A 170 21.67 -16.10 4.37
CA HIS A 170 22.48 -15.63 5.50
C HIS A 170 22.42 -16.64 6.67
N SER A 171 23.29 -16.46 7.66
CA SER A 171 23.24 -17.24 8.91
C SER A 171 21.96 -16.95 9.68
N TYR A 172 21.29 -18.01 10.13
CA TYR A 172 19.99 -17.94 10.80
C TYR A 172 19.93 -18.84 12.03
N GLY A 173 19.11 -18.44 13.00
CA GLY A 173 18.47 -19.34 13.96
C GLY A 173 17.05 -19.65 13.50
N ILE A 174 16.55 -20.85 13.77
CA ILE A 174 15.16 -21.21 13.52
C ILE A 174 14.49 -21.69 14.80
N GLU A 175 13.33 -21.14 15.09
CA GLU A 175 12.41 -21.58 16.13
C GLU A 175 11.20 -22.23 15.47
N ARG A 176 10.75 -23.34 16.05
CA ARG A 176 9.62 -24.11 15.55
C ARG A 176 8.60 -24.25 16.68
N ASP A 177 7.48 -23.58 16.53
CA ASP A 177 6.35 -23.65 17.46
C ASP A 177 5.14 -24.24 16.75
N PHE A 178 5.14 -25.58 16.63
CA PHE A 178 4.15 -26.41 15.96
C PHE A 178 3.74 -25.94 14.55
N ASP A 179 2.84 -24.96 14.47
CA ASP A 179 2.34 -24.35 13.24
C ASP A 179 3.21 -23.19 12.75
N ASN A 180 4.04 -22.61 13.61
CA ASN A 180 4.82 -21.42 13.28
C ASN A 180 6.32 -21.74 13.15
N LEU A 181 6.89 -21.28 12.05
CA LEU A 181 8.33 -21.26 11.82
C LEU A 181 8.82 -19.82 11.92
N THR A 182 9.79 -19.58 12.80
CA THR A 182 10.40 -18.27 12.96
C THR A 182 11.88 -18.36 12.64
N TRP A 183 12.32 -17.69 11.59
CA TRP A 183 13.75 -17.52 11.28
C TRP A 183 14.24 -16.18 11.81
N ASN A 184 15.35 -16.21 12.52
CA ASN A 184 16.03 -15.04 13.05
C ASN A 184 17.42 -14.92 12.43
N PHE A 185 17.64 -13.85 11.68
CA PHE A 185 18.91 -13.47 11.10
C PHE A 185 19.53 -12.37 11.95
N TYR A 186 20.60 -12.69 12.67
CA TYR A 186 21.26 -11.74 13.56
C TYR A 186 22.56 -11.22 12.94
N ASN A 187 22.79 -9.90 13.04
CA ASN A 187 24.00 -9.22 12.59
C ASN A 187 24.34 -9.44 11.10
N ILE A 188 23.32 -9.51 10.23
CA ILE A 188 23.54 -9.70 8.79
C ILE A 188 23.95 -8.42 8.07
N ASN A 189 23.67 -7.25 8.66
CA ASN A 189 23.96 -5.93 8.07
C ASN A 189 23.49 -5.82 6.62
N LEU A 190 22.24 -6.20 6.37
CA LEU A 190 21.64 -6.20 5.04
C LEU A 190 21.57 -4.76 4.54
N ALA A 191 22.19 -4.48 3.38
CA ALA A 191 22.26 -3.13 2.84
C ALA A 191 20.86 -2.58 2.52
N ASP A 192 20.68 -1.27 2.49
CA ASP A 192 19.45 -0.69 1.96
C ASP A 192 19.47 -0.66 0.43
N GLU A 193 18.28 -0.79 -0.16
CA GLU A 193 18.10 -0.79 -1.62
C GLU A 193 18.68 0.45 -2.30
N THR A 194 18.60 1.62 -1.63
CA THR A 194 19.05 2.89 -2.22
C THR A 194 20.57 3.02 -2.29
N THR A 195 21.29 2.32 -1.41
CA THR A 195 22.75 2.31 -1.33
C THR A 195 23.35 1.14 -2.12
N ASP A 196 22.76 -0.06 -2.00
CA ASP A 196 23.25 -1.28 -2.65
C ASP A 196 22.09 -2.27 -2.85
N GLU A 197 21.38 -2.12 -3.96
CA GLU A 197 20.22 -2.94 -4.31
C GLU A 197 20.56 -4.43 -4.33
N LEU A 198 21.69 -4.83 -4.93
CA LEU A 198 22.09 -6.23 -5.07
C LEU A 198 22.27 -6.93 -3.70
N ASN A 199 22.79 -6.20 -2.71
CA ASN A 199 23.03 -6.71 -1.36
C ASN A 199 21.89 -6.39 -0.38
N SER A 200 20.77 -5.83 -0.86
CA SER A 200 19.58 -5.58 -0.03
C SER A 200 18.66 -6.80 0.08
N HIS A 201 18.96 -7.89 -0.65
CA HIS A 201 18.12 -9.10 -0.76
C HIS A 201 18.56 -10.26 0.14
N GLY A 202 17.59 -11.10 0.50
CA GLY A 202 17.80 -12.38 1.16
C GLY A 202 16.69 -13.40 0.88
N PHE A 203 16.93 -14.64 1.32
CA PHE A 203 15.97 -15.75 1.18
C PHE A 203 16.17 -16.87 2.20
N VAL A 204 15.14 -17.71 2.33
CA VAL A 204 15.04 -19.00 3.01
C VAL A 204 14.37 -19.98 2.05
N ASN A 205 14.87 -21.21 1.98
CA ASN A 205 14.31 -22.30 1.18
C ASN A 205 14.18 -23.55 2.04
N TYR A 206 12.98 -24.13 2.06
CA TYR A 206 12.66 -25.34 2.83
C TYR A 206 11.72 -26.25 2.04
N LYS A 207 11.59 -27.50 2.49
CA LYS A 207 10.59 -28.43 1.96
C LYS A 207 9.77 -29.05 3.09
N ILE A 208 8.55 -29.45 2.77
CA ILE A 208 7.59 -30.03 3.71
C ILE A 208 6.57 -30.86 2.91
N ASN A 209 6.06 -31.94 3.50
CA ASN A 209 5.02 -32.79 2.93
C ASN A 209 3.62 -32.34 3.37
N HIS A 210 2.59 -32.84 2.71
CA HIS A 210 1.18 -32.68 3.09
C HIS A 210 0.65 -33.92 3.82
#